data_AF-A0A565B1F3-F1
#
_entry.id   AF-A0A565B1F3-F1
#
_cell.length_a   1.000
_cell.length_b   1.000
_cell.length_c   1.000
_cell.angle_alpha   90.00
_cell.angle_beta   90.00
_cell.angle_gamma   90.00
#
_symmetry.space_group_name_H-M   'P 1'
#
loop_
_entity.id
_entity.type
_entity.pdbx_description
1 polymer ?
#
loop_
_entity_poly.entity_id
_entity_poly.type
_entity_poly.pdbx_seq_one_letter_code
_entity_poly.pdbx_strand_id
1 'polypeptide(L)'
;MNTPLLYVASVFEAFRDQHEKFDEFLKIMVFAIANRINEAGTIAMMTQLMEEHPRLLLGLRVLIMEAKITVPREVEQAGRELLEPHEHYFLNNVKTRFATVDTYVYVSVLWKLKMYKVGKKSLAKMQEEVLDLLYYHEDLTEEFSKLY
;
A
#
# COMPACT_ATOMS: atom_id res chain seq x y z
N MET A 1 -6.61 -9.91 -19.05
CA MET A 1 -7.26 -8.81 -18.29
C MET A 1 -6.27 -8.35 -17.24
N ASN A 2 -5.77 -7.12 -17.32
CA ASN A 2 -4.93 -6.53 -16.27
C ASN A 2 -5.86 -5.83 -15.29
N THR A 3 -6.30 -6.53 -14.25
CA THR A 3 -7.04 -5.88 -13.16
C THR A 3 -6.10 -4.94 -12.39
N PRO A 4 -6.62 -3.93 -11.69
CA PRO A 4 -5.80 -3.06 -10.86
C PRO A 4 -4.97 -3.84 -9.82
N LEU A 5 -5.54 -4.91 -9.26
CA LEU A 5 -4.83 -5.79 -8.33
C LEU A 5 -3.63 -6.50 -8.98
N LEU A 6 -3.76 -6.98 -10.22
CA LEU A 6 -2.66 -7.61 -10.97
C LEU A 6 -1.56 -6.61 -11.31
N TYR A 7 -1.93 -5.35 -11.57
CA TYR A 7 -0.96 -4.28 -11.79
C TYR A 7 -0.18 -3.96 -10.51
N VAL A 8 -0.88 -3.73 -9.39
CA VAL A 8 -0.22 -3.48 -8.08
C VAL A 8 0.69 -4.64 -7.70
N ALA A 9 0.27 -5.89 -7.95
CA ALA A 9 1.12 -7.06 -7.76
C ALA A 9 2.37 -7.04 -8.66
N SER A 10 2.24 -6.62 -9.92
CA SER A 10 3.37 -6.50 -10.85
C SER A 10 4.36 -5.41 -10.41
N VAL A 11 3.86 -4.28 -9.91
CA VAL A 11 4.70 -3.22 -9.34
C VAL A 11 5.42 -3.70 -8.08
N PHE A 12 4.73 -4.46 -7.22
CA PHE A 12 5.35 -5.09 -6.05
C PHE A 12 6.48 -6.03 -6.44
N GLU A 13 6.26 -6.89 -7.43
CA GLU A 13 7.29 -7.82 -7.91
C GLU A 13 8.51 -7.10 -8.48
N ALA A 14 8.29 -6.02 -9.23
CA ALA A 14 9.37 -5.22 -9.79
C ALA A 14 10.21 -4.49 -8.72
N PHE A 15 9.56 -4.04 -7.64
CA PHE A 15 10.19 -3.34 -6.52
C PHE A 15 10.41 -4.24 -5.30
N ARG A 16 10.49 -5.57 -5.49
CA ARG A 16 10.62 -6.53 -4.38
C ARG A 16 11.84 -6.23 -3.51
N ASP A 17 12.96 -5.84 -4.12
CA ASP A 17 14.20 -5.52 -3.41
C ASP A 17 14.35 -4.01 -3.10
N GLN A 18 13.36 -3.20 -3.49
CA GLN A 18 13.35 -1.74 -3.38
C GLN A 18 12.04 -1.28 -2.72
N HIS A 19 11.82 -1.71 -1.48
CA HIS A 19 10.56 -1.52 -0.76
C HIS A 19 10.16 -0.05 -0.65
N GLU A 20 11.13 0.86 -0.57
CA GLU A 20 10.93 2.30 -0.53
C GLU A 20 10.24 2.81 -1.81
N LYS A 21 10.61 2.27 -2.98
CA LYS A 21 9.94 2.61 -4.25
C LYS A 21 8.51 2.08 -4.31
N PHE A 22 8.25 0.90 -3.75
CA PHE A 22 6.89 0.38 -3.66
C PHE A 22 6.02 1.21 -2.71
N ASP A 23 6.59 1.66 -1.60
CA ASP A 23 5.93 2.55 -0.64
C ASP A 23 5.63 3.92 -1.27
N GLU A 24 6.55 4.47 -2.05
CA GLU A 24 6.34 5.68 -2.83
C GLU A 24 5.23 5.50 -3.89
N PHE A 25 5.20 4.35 -4.57
CA PHE A 25 4.12 4.01 -5.51
C PHE A 25 2.74 4.04 -4.81
N LEU A 26 2.60 3.38 -3.66
CA LEU A 26 1.35 3.38 -2.90
C LEU A 26 0.96 4.81 -2.47
N LYS A 27 1.94 5.63 -2.06
CA LYS A 27 1.71 7.01 -1.67
C LYS A 27 1.16 7.86 -2.82
N ILE A 28 1.77 7.77 -4.00
CA ILE A 28 1.31 8.49 -5.19
C ILE A 28 -0.12 8.05 -5.56
N MET A 29 -0.42 6.74 -5.50
CA MET A 29 -1.78 6.23 -5.75
C MET A 29 -2.81 6.81 -4.78
N VAL A 30 -2.52 6.80 -3.48
CA VAL A 30 -3.41 7.35 -2.45
C VAL A 30 -3.64 8.84 -2.66
N PHE A 31 -2.60 9.61 -2.99
CA PHE A 31 -2.72 11.04 -3.25
C PHE A 31 -3.51 11.35 -4.53
N ALA A 32 -3.36 10.54 -5.58
CA ALA A 32 -4.13 10.68 -6.81
C ALA A 32 -5.63 10.45 -6.55
N ILE A 33 -5.97 9.43 -5.79
CA ILE A 33 -7.36 9.09 -5.43
C ILE A 33 -7.98 10.15 -4.52
N ALA A 34 -7.20 10.70 -3.60
CA ALA A 34 -7.62 11.81 -2.75
C ALA A 34 -7.69 13.17 -3.50
N ASN A 35 -7.45 13.19 -4.81
CA ASN A 35 -7.34 14.40 -5.65
C ASN A 35 -6.33 15.43 -5.12
N ARG A 36 -5.34 14.99 -4.33
CA ARG A 36 -4.26 15.84 -3.80
C ARG A 36 -3.20 16.16 -4.87
N ILE A 37 -3.09 15.29 -5.87
CA ILE A 37 -2.29 15.50 -7.08
C ILE A 37 -3.20 15.30 -8.30
N ASN A 38 -3.01 16.10 -9.34
CA ASN A 38 -3.76 15.97 -10.58
C ASN A 38 -3.21 14.82 -11.45
N GLU A 39 -3.92 14.50 -12.53
CA GLU A 39 -3.56 13.40 -13.42
C GLU A 39 -2.18 13.57 -14.06
N ALA A 40 -1.84 14.78 -14.51
CA ALA A 40 -0.53 15.07 -15.10
C ALA A 40 0.62 14.87 -14.09
N GLY A 41 0.44 15.34 -12.85
CA GLY A 41 1.39 15.15 -11.77
C GLY A 41 1.53 13.68 -11.37
N THR A 42 0.41 12.95 -11.31
CA THR A 42 0.41 11.49 -11.06
C THR A 42 1.22 10.76 -12.13
N ILE A 43 0.99 11.06 -13.41
CA ILE A 43 1.73 10.45 -14.53
C ILE A 43 3.22 10.77 -14.44
N ALA A 44 3.57 12.03 -14.17
CA ALA A 44 4.97 12.45 -14.08
C ALA A 44 5.71 11.72 -12.94
N MET A 45 5.14 11.71 -11.73
CA MET A 45 5.73 11.04 -10.57
C MET A 45 5.87 9.53 -10.78
N MET A 46 4.84 8.88 -11.33
CA MET A 46 4.88 7.44 -11.63
C MET A 46 5.88 7.10 -12.75
N THR A 47 6.03 7.99 -13.73
CA THR A 47 7.00 7.80 -14.83
C THR A 47 8.43 7.86 -14.31
N GLN A 48 8.73 8.81 -13.43
CA GLN A 48 10.02 8.91 -12.78
C GLN A 48 10.30 7.70 -11.87
N LEU A 49 9.32 7.30 -11.05
CA LEU A 49 9.47 6.18 -10.12
C LEU A 49 9.77 4.85 -10.84
N MET A 50 9.20 4.65 -12.03
CA MET A 50 9.28 3.40 -12.79
C MET A 50 10.15 3.51 -14.05
N GLU A 51 11.08 4.47 -14.11
CA GLU A 51 11.90 4.72 -15.30
C GLU A 51 12.72 3.48 -15.74
N GLU A 52 13.18 2.68 -14.78
CA GLU A 52 13.92 1.42 -15.01
C GLU A 52 12.99 0.25 -15.37
N HIS A 53 11.67 0.45 -15.31
CA HIS A 53 10.65 -0.58 -15.51
C HIS A 53 9.64 -0.17 -16.58
N PRO A 54 10.05 -0.05 -17.86
CA PRO A 54 9.19 0.44 -18.95
C PRO A 54 7.93 -0.41 -19.16
N ARG A 55 7.95 -1.69 -18.77
CA ARG A 55 6.78 -2.58 -18.80
C ARG A 55 5.67 -2.16 -17.81
N LEU A 56 6.04 -1.57 -16.67
CA LEU A 56 5.05 -1.04 -15.71
C LEU A 56 4.41 0.26 -16.22
N LEU A 57 5.15 1.08 -16.96
CA LEU A 57 4.61 2.31 -17.56
C LEU A 57 3.51 2.04 -18.59
N LEU A 58 3.60 0.94 -19.33
CA LEU A 58 2.56 0.53 -20.27
C LEU A 58 1.22 0.24 -19.58
N GLY A 59 1.26 -0.32 -18.36
CA GLY A 59 0.06 -0.60 -17.56
C GLY A 59 -0.50 0.60 -16.81
N LEU A 60 0.30 1.66 -16.62
CA LEU A 60 -0.06 2.84 -15.83
C LEU A 60 -1.27 3.58 -16.40
N ARG A 61 -1.37 3.70 -17.72
CA ARG A 61 -2.47 4.42 -18.39
C ARG A 61 -3.83 3.72 -18.20
N VAL A 62 -3.82 2.38 -18.26
CA VAL A 62 -5.01 1.55 -17.99
C VAL A 62 -5.40 1.67 -16.53
N LEU A 63 -4.40 1.62 -15.63
CA LEU A 63 -4.64 1.83 -14.20
C LEU A 63 -5.28 3.18 -13.93
N ILE A 64 -4.70 4.31 -14.35
CA ILE A 64 -5.20 5.65 -14.02
C ILE A 64 -6.64 5.88 -14.54
N MET A 65 -6.99 5.31 -15.69
CA MET A 65 -8.35 5.41 -16.25
C MET A 65 -9.37 4.55 -15.49
N GLU A 66 -9.00 3.33 -15.07
CA GLU A 66 -9.89 2.42 -14.32
C GLU A 66 -9.86 2.66 -12.79
N ALA A 67 -8.83 3.32 -12.26
CA ALA A 67 -8.49 3.34 -10.84
C ALA A 67 -9.14 4.43 -10.00
N LYS A 68 -9.73 5.47 -10.60
CA LYS A 68 -10.31 6.59 -9.85
C LYS A 68 -11.43 6.17 -8.89
N ILE A 69 -11.94 4.92 -8.96
CA ILE A 69 -13.08 4.45 -8.16
C ILE A 69 -12.84 3.09 -7.47
N THR A 70 -11.99 2.19 -8.00
CA THR A 70 -12.02 0.75 -7.62
C THR A 70 -10.79 0.22 -6.86
N VAL A 71 -9.60 0.79 -7.04
CA VAL A 71 -8.34 0.20 -6.53
C VAL A 71 -8.21 0.17 -5.00
N PRO A 72 -8.53 1.26 -4.26
CA PRO A 72 -8.45 1.21 -2.80
C PRO A 72 -9.34 0.12 -2.25
N ARG A 73 -10.54 -0.05 -2.83
CA ARG A 73 -11.52 -1.04 -2.37
C ARG A 73 -11.10 -2.47 -2.70
N GLU A 74 -10.60 -2.73 -3.91
CA GLU A 74 -10.11 -4.06 -4.31
C GLU A 74 -8.83 -4.45 -3.55
N VAL A 75 -7.91 -3.49 -3.34
CA VAL A 75 -6.70 -3.71 -2.54
C VAL A 75 -7.05 -3.91 -1.07
N GLU A 76 -8.01 -3.15 -0.53
CA GLU A 76 -8.54 -3.35 0.83
C GLU A 76 -9.17 -4.74 0.99
N GLN A 77 -10.07 -5.12 0.08
CA GLN A 77 -10.79 -6.40 0.13
C GLN A 77 -9.82 -7.58 -0.01
N ALA A 78 -8.99 -7.59 -1.06
CA ALA A 78 -8.00 -8.65 -1.28
C ALA A 78 -6.84 -8.63 -0.26
N GLY A 79 -6.67 -7.55 0.50
CA GLY A 79 -5.72 -7.48 1.61
C GLY A 79 -6.27 -8.10 2.88
N ARG A 80 -7.57 -7.88 3.14
CA ARG A 80 -8.25 -8.34 4.36
C ARG A 80 -8.59 -9.84 4.34
N GLU A 81 -8.78 -10.44 3.17
CA GLU A 81 -9.12 -11.87 3.04
C GLU A 81 -8.13 -12.85 3.71
N LEU A 82 -6.86 -12.45 3.86
CA LEU A 82 -5.80 -13.29 4.45
C LEU A 82 -5.55 -13.02 5.95
N LEU A 83 -6.34 -12.14 6.56
CA LEU A 83 -6.10 -11.66 7.92
C LEU A 83 -7.01 -12.32 8.94
N GLU A 84 -6.48 -12.48 10.15
CA GLU A 84 -7.20 -12.98 11.31
C GLU A 84 -8.09 -11.89 11.93
N PRO A 85 -9.11 -12.24 12.73
CA PRO A 85 -10.01 -11.25 13.33
C PRO A 85 -9.33 -10.17 14.18
N HIS A 86 -8.25 -10.52 14.90
CA HIS A 86 -7.49 -9.57 15.71
C HIS A 86 -6.69 -8.57 14.86
N GLU A 87 -6.18 -9.01 13.70
CA GLU A 87 -5.48 -8.15 12.74
C GLU A 87 -6.47 -7.17 12.09
N HIS A 88 -7.71 -7.59 11.84
CA HIS A 88 -8.78 -6.72 11.36
C HIS A 88 -9.13 -5.60 12.36
N TYR A 89 -9.16 -5.93 13.66
CA TYR A 89 -9.43 -4.96 14.71
C TYR A 89 -8.33 -3.90 14.76
N PHE A 90 -7.07 -4.32 14.80
CA PHE A 90 -5.92 -3.43 14.75
C PHE A 90 -5.92 -2.52 13.52
N LEU A 91 -6.16 -3.09 12.32
CA LEU A 91 -6.26 -2.30 11.09
C LEU A 91 -7.39 -1.27 11.12
N ASN A 92 -8.48 -1.54 11.84
CA ASN A 92 -9.56 -0.57 12.01
C ASN A 92 -9.15 0.58 12.93
N ASN A 93 -8.36 0.31 13.97
CA ASN A 93 -7.78 1.34 14.84
C ASN A 93 -6.80 2.23 14.07
N VAL A 94 -5.90 1.62 13.28
CA VAL A 94 -5.01 2.35 12.35
C VAL A 94 -5.83 3.20 11.37
N LYS A 95 -6.84 2.61 10.72
CA LYS A 95 -7.71 3.33 9.77
C LYS A 95 -8.37 4.54 10.42
N THR A 96 -8.90 4.37 11.62
CA THR A 96 -9.60 5.44 12.37
C THR A 96 -8.63 6.55 12.76
N ARG A 97 -7.43 6.21 13.25
CA ARG A 97 -6.40 7.17 13.65
C ARG A 97 -5.94 8.04 12.49
N PHE A 98 -5.77 7.45 11.31
CA PHE A 98 -5.16 8.10 10.15
C PHE A 98 -6.17 8.57 9.10
N ALA A 99 -7.48 8.40 9.31
CA ALA A 99 -8.52 8.73 8.34
C ALA A 99 -8.47 10.18 7.85
N THR A 100 -8.12 11.14 8.73
CA THR A 100 -8.09 12.58 8.42
C THR A 100 -6.69 13.15 8.26
N VAL A 101 -5.66 12.41 8.71
CA VAL A 101 -4.27 12.87 8.72
C VAL A 101 -3.54 12.35 7.49
N ASP A 102 -3.40 11.04 7.39
CA ASP A 102 -2.67 10.40 6.31
C ASP A 102 -3.19 8.99 6.00
N THR A 103 -4.15 8.91 5.07
CA THR A 103 -4.75 7.64 4.64
C THR A 103 -3.75 6.67 4.04
N TYR A 104 -2.57 7.13 3.64
CA TYR A 104 -1.47 6.28 3.18
C TYR A 104 -1.01 5.28 4.23
N VAL A 105 -0.94 5.69 5.51
CA VAL A 105 -0.42 4.83 6.59
C VAL A 105 -1.21 3.54 6.70
N TYR A 106 -2.55 3.64 6.71
CA TYR A 106 -3.42 2.47 6.74
C TYR A 106 -3.21 1.53 5.54
N VAL A 107 -3.12 2.07 4.33
CA VAL A 107 -2.91 1.26 3.11
C VAL A 107 -1.55 0.56 3.15
N SER A 108 -0.52 1.26 3.64
CA SER A 108 0.84 0.75 3.77
C SER A 108 0.93 -0.40 4.79
N VAL A 109 0.32 -0.22 5.98
CA VAL A 109 0.25 -1.28 7.01
C VAL A 109 -0.49 -2.51 6.49
N LEU A 110 -1.67 -2.33 5.87
CA LEU A 110 -2.43 -3.44 5.28
C LEU A 110 -1.58 -4.24 4.28
N TRP A 111 -0.84 -3.55 3.40
CA TRP A 111 -0.04 -4.24 2.39
C TRP A 111 1.15 -4.99 3.01
N LYS A 112 1.82 -4.41 4.01
CA LYS A 112 2.92 -5.06 4.72
C LYS A 112 2.47 -6.34 5.41
N LEU A 113 1.31 -6.33 6.09
CA LEU A 113 0.69 -7.54 6.67
C LEU A 113 0.39 -8.58 5.60
N LYS A 114 -0.21 -8.18 4.48
CA LYS A 114 -0.50 -9.09 3.36
C LYS A 114 0.76 -9.76 2.83
N MET A 115 1.84 -8.99 2.63
CA MET A 115 3.10 -9.52 2.10
C MET A 115 3.74 -10.54 3.04
N TYR A 116 3.60 -10.34 4.35
CA TYR A 116 3.96 -11.34 5.34
C TYR A 116 3.12 -12.61 5.20
N LYS A 117 1.79 -12.50 5.12
CA LYS A 117 0.87 -13.66 4.98
C LYS A 117 1.14 -14.51 3.73
N VAL A 118 1.54 -13.89 2.62
CA VAL A 118 1.87 -14.61 1.37
C VAL A 118 3.34 -15.04 1.28
N GLY A 119 4.12 -14.88 2.36
CA GLY A 119 5.53 -15.30 2.43
C GLY A 119 6.50 -14.48 1.58
N LYS A 120 6.07 -13.32 1.08
CA LYS A 120 6.92 -12.40 0.28
C LYS A 120 7.68 -11.38 1.13
N LYS A 121 7.39 -11.31 2.43
CA LYS A 121 8.11 -10.49 3.42
C LYS A 121 8.31 -11.30 4.70
N SER A 122 9.49 -11.18 5.32
CA SER A 122 9.76 -11.85 6.59
C SER A 122 9.03 -11.17 7.75
N LEU A 123 8.78 -11.93 8.83
CA LEU A 123 8.17 -11.38 10.06
C LEU A 123 8.95 -10.17 10.58
N ALA A 124 10.27 -10.31 10.74
CA ALA A 124 11.13 -9.25 11.25
C ALA A 124 11.07 -7.97 10.40
N LYS A 125 11.11 -8.11 9.07
CA LYS A 125 11.03 -6.95 8.17
C LYS A 125 9.65 -6.30 8.20
N MET A 126 8.60 -7.11 8.26
CA MET A 126 7.23 -6.61 8.40
C MET A 126 7.04 -5.84 9.73
N GLN A 127 7.54 -6.38 10.84
CA GLN A 127 7.47 -5.72 12.14
C GLN A 127 8.23 -4.39 12.15
N GLU A 128 9.48 -4.38 11.67
CA GLU A 128 10.31 -3.17 11.57
C GLU A 128 9.56 -2.05 10.83
N GLU A 129 9.06 -2.35 9.63
CA GLU A 129 8.42 -1.33 8.79
C GLU A 129 7.05 -0.88 9.32
N VAL A 130 6.28 -1.75 9.98
CA VAL A 130 5.00 -1.35 10.59
C VAL A 130 5.25 -0.49 11.82
N LEU A 131 6.24 -0.82 12.64
CA LEU A 131 6.62 -0.01 13.81
C LEU A 131 7.15 1.36 13.40
N ASP A 132 7.94 1.46 12.33
CA ASP A 132 8.43 2.73 11.78
C ASP A 132 7.27 3.64 11.34
N LEU A 133 6.26 3.07 10.65
CA LEU A 133 5.05 3.80 10.25
C LEU A 133 4.22 4.29 11.43
N LEU A 134 4.28 3.60 12.57
CA LEU A 134 3.49 3.88 13.77
C LEU A 134 4.30 4.56 14.87
N TYR A 135 5.53 4.97 14.59
CA TYR A 135 6.53 5.40 15.59
C TYR A 135 6.02 6.41 16.63
N TYR A 136 5.19 7.39 16.21
CA TYR A 136 4.62 8.41 17.11
C TYR A 136 3.27 8.03 17.73
N HIS A 137 2.85 6.76 17.62
CA HIS A 137 1.58 6.23 18.08
C HIS A 137 1.83 5.03 19.01
N GLU A 138 2.18 5.33 20.25
CA GLU A 138 2.54 4.33 21.27
C GLU A 138 1.43 3.30 21.49
N ASP A 139 0.16 3.72 21.50
CA ASP A 139 -1.00 2.85 21.64
C ASP A 139 -1.08 1.80 20.52
N LEU A 140 -0.90 2.22 19.27
CA LEU A 140 -0.92 1.33 18.11
C LEU A 140 0.32 0.45 18.04
N THR A 141 1.48 0.97 18.46
CA THR A 141 2.75 0.24 18.53
C THR A 141 2.68 -0.88 19.56
N GLU A 142 2.12 -0.60 20.75
CA GLU A 142 1.91 -1.59 21.81
C GLU A 142 0.87 -2.64 21.39
N GLU A 143 -0.24 -2.22 20.78
CA GLU A 143 -1.25 -3.12 20.23
C GLU A 143 -0.63 -4.07 19.20
N PHE A 144 0.12 -3.53 18.23
CA PHE A 144 0.79 -4.32 17.20
C PHE A 144 1.79 -5.32 17.77
N SER A 145 2.59 -4.91 18.76
CA SER A 145 3.59 -5.77 19.42
C SER A 145 2.99 -6.93 20.21
N LYS A 146 1.69 -6.87 20.55
CA LYS A 146 0.97 -7.99 21.18
C LYS A 146 0.45 -9.00 20.16
N LEU A 147 0.36 -8.63 18.89
CA LEU A 147 -0.15 -9.49 17.82
C LEU A 147 0.95 -10.35 17.17
N TYR A 148 2.20 -9.88 17.16
CA TYR A 148 3.34 -10.49 16.48
C TYR A 148 4.59 -10.46 17.34
#